data_AF-A0A7W4J986-F1
#
_entry.id   AF-A0A7W4J986-F1
#
_cell.length_a   1.000
_cell.length_b   1.000
_cell.length_c   1.000
_cell.angle_alpha   90.00
_cell.angle_beta   90.00
_cell.angle_gamma   90.00
#
_symmetry.space_group_name_H-M   'P 1'
#
loop_
_entity.id
_entity.type
_entity.pdbx_description
1 polymer ?
#
loop_
_entity_poly.entity_id
_entity_poly.type
_entity_poly.pdbx_seq_one_letter_code
_entity_poly.pdbx_strand_id
1 'polypeptide(L)'
;MKRTIDHHQGVTDGTKDVLVHPYALEWQALHTRDLRDVALAIGRDMDLVRTPAEEVVSDWIGAVQWMAAYAERIAQNADKDAAALRKGGAA
;
A
#
# COMPACT_ATOMS: atom_id res chain seq x y z
N MET A 1 6.90 -10.49 -28.15
CA MET A 1 8.30 -10.57 -27.70
C MET A 1 8.29 -10.85 -26.19
N LYS A 2 8.41 -12.12 -25.78
CA LYS A 2 8.42 -12.55 -24.37
C LYS A 2 9.85 -12.42 -23.85
N ARG A 3 10.09 -11.66 -22.78
CA ARG A 3 11.37 -11.69 -22.06
C ARG A 3 11.30 -12.83 -21.04
N THR A 4 12.07 -13.89 -21.30
CA THR A 4 12.38 -14.92 -20.31
C THR A 4 13.39 -14.31 -19.34
N ILE A 5 13.10 -14.31 -18.05
CA ILE A 5 14.05 -13.87 -17.02
C ILE A 5 14.64 -15.15 -16.43
N ASP A 6 15.94 -15.37 -16.69
CA ASP A 6 16.69 -16.48 -16.13
C ASP A 6 16.96 -16.25 -14.63
N HIS A 7 16.46 -17.17 -13.81
CA HIS A 7 16.75 -17.24 -12.38
C HIS A 7 18.06 -18.00 -12.16
N HIS A 8 19.19 -17.31 -12.21
CA HIS A 8 20.43 -17.87 -11.69
C HIS A 8 20.49 -17.68 -10.17
N GLN A 9 20.17 -18.76 -9.44
CA GLN A 9 20.55 -18.98 -8.05
C GLN A 9 22.08 -18.94 -7.94
N GLY A 10 22.61 -17.87 -7.36
CA GLY A 10 23.97 -17.82 -6.82
C GLY A 10 23.93 -18.14 -5.32
N VAL A 11 24.46 -19.30 -4.94
CA VAL A 11 24.68 -19.68 -3.53
C VAL A 11 25.99 -19.07 -3.07
N THR A 12 25.96 -18.13 -2.11
CA THR A 12 27.13 -17.75 -1.31
C THR A 12 26.73 -17.36 0.12
N ASP A 13 27.08 -18.25 1.04
CA ASP A 13 27.67 -18.00 2.36
C ASP A 13 27.00 -17.03 3.37
N GLY A 14 26.47 -17.62 4.46
CA GLY A 14 26.73 -17.20 5.85
C GLY A 14 26.11 -15.92 6.42
N THR A 15 25.67 -14.97 5.62
CA THR A 15 24.93 -13.79 6.10
C THR A 15 23.51 -13.89 5.62
N LYS A 16 22.54 -13.79 6.54
CA LYS A 16 21.13 -13.68 6.20
C LYS A 16 21.01 -12.62 5.12
N ASP A 17 20.73 -13.05 3.89
CA ASP A 17 20.31 -12.18 2.80
C ASP A 17 19.03 -11.51 3.27
N VAL A 18 19.19 -10.39 3.99
CA VAL A 18 18.18 -9.36 4.03
C VAL A 18 18.11 -8.90 2.59
N LEU A 19 17.17 -9.48 1.85
CA LEU A 19 16.72 -8.95 0.58
C LEU A 19 16.24 -7.52 0.86
N VAL A 20 17.17 -6.57 0.88
CA VAL A 20 16.88 -5.15 0.80
C VAL A 20 16.30 -4.99 -0.60
N HIS A 21 15.00 -5.23 -0.71
CA HIS A 21 14.31 -5.23 -1.98
C HIS A 21 14.42 -3.79 -2.51
N PRO A 22 15.15 -3.52 -3.60
CA PRO A 22 15.44 -2.15 -4.05
C PRO A 22 14.18 -1.40 -4.52
N TYR A 23 13.01 -2.01 -4.41
CA TYR A 23 11.72 -1.53 -4.87
C TYR A 23 10.70 -1.34 -3.73
N ALA A 24 11.05 -1.57 -2.45
CA ALA A 24 10.08 -1.50 -1.36
C ALA A 24 9.40 -0.12 -1.24
N LEU A 25 10.17 0.96 -1.40
CA LEU A 25 9.65 2.33 -1.40
C LEU A 25 8.82 2.64 -2.66
N GLU A 26 9.20 2.08 -3.81
CA GLU A 26 8.45 2.24 -5.05
C GLU A 26 7.08 1.54 -4.97
N TRP A 27 7.03 0.34 -4.39
CA TRP A 27 5.78 -0.35 -4.12
C TRP A 27 4.90 0.43 -3.16
N GLN A 28 5.45 0.96 -2.07
CA GLN A 28 4.68 1.80 -1.14
C GLN A 28 4.12 3.05 -1.85
N ALA A 29 4.93 3.72 -2.67
CA ALA A 29 4.50 4.88 -3.45
C ALA A 29 3.37 4.54 -4.44
N LEU A 30 3.44 3.38 -5.11
CA LEU A 30 2.39 2.90 -6.01
C LEU A 30 1.08 2.65 -5.24
N HIS A 31 1.13 1.93 -4.13
CA HIS A 31 -0.06 1.64 -3.32
C HIS A 31 -0.71 2.92 -2.76
N THR A 32 0.09 3.87 -2.29
CA THR A 32 -0.43 5.17 -1.83
C THR A 32 -1.05 5.98 -2.96
N ARG A 33 -0.48 5.93 -4.17
CA ARG A 33 -1.05 6.60 -5.34
C ARG A 33 -2.41 6.00 -5.72
N ASP A 34 -2.51 4.68 -5.78
CA ASP A 34 -3.75 4.01 -6.17
C ASP A 34 -4.87 4.31 -5.16
N LEU A 35 -4.57 4.36 -3.86
CA LEU A 35 -5.53 4.76 -2.82
C LEU A 35 -5.99 6.20 -2.97
N ARG A 36 -5.07 7.11 -3.29
CA ARG A 36 -5.42 8.51 -3.56
C ARG A 36 -6.38 8.60 -4.76
N ASP A 37 -6.10 7.88 -5.83
CA ASP A 37 -6.92 7.91 -7.04
C ASP A 37 -8.33 7.36 -6.77
N VAL A 38 -8.44 6.28 -5.99
CA VAL A 38 -9.73 5.74 -5.52
C VAL A 38 -10.49 6.75 -4.67
N ALA A 39 -9.83 7.42 -3.73
CA ALA A 39 -10.46 8.44 -2.89
C ALA A 39 -10.99 9.63 -3.72
N LEU A 40 -10.22 10.07 -4.72
CA LEU A 40 -10.64 11.14 -5.64
C LEU A 40 -11.82 10.74 -6.51
N ALA A 41 -11.85 9.49 -6.99
CA ALA A 41 -12.97 8.96 -7.76
C ALA A 41 -14.26 8.93 -6.93
N ILE A 42 -14.21 8.41 -5.69
CA ILE A 42 -15.37 8.38 -4.78
C ILE A 42 -15.84 9.80 -4.46
N GLY A 43 -14.91 10.72 -4.17
CA GLY A 43 -15.22 12.14 -3.95
C GLY A 43 -15.97 12.76 -5.14
N ARG A 44 -15.48 12.51 -6.35
CA ARG A 44 -16.12 12.98 -7.58
C ARG A 44 -17.51 12.38 -7.79
N ASP A 45 -17.69 11.09 -7.54
CA ASP A 45 -18.99 10.43 -7.67
C ASP A 45 -20.01 10.99 -6.68
N MET A 46 -19.59 11.25 -5.43
CA MET A 46 -20.42 11.92 -4.42
C MET A 46 -20.85 13.33 -4.87
N ASP A 47 -19.95 14.12 -5.47
CA ASP A 47 -20.26 15.47 -5.94
C ASP A 47 -21.22 15.49 -7.14
N LEU A 48 -21.16 14.47 -8.00
CA LEU A 48 -21.94 14.42 -9.24
C LEU A 48 -23.39 13.93 -9.02
N VAL A 49 -23.65 13.19 -7.94
CA VAL A 49 -24.97 12.58 -7.70
C VAL A 49 -25.77 13.41 -6.69
N ARG A 50 -26.78 14.15 -7.20
CA ARG A 50 -27.62 15.04 -6.37
C ARG A 50 -28.56 14.32 -5.40
N THR A 51 -29.02 13.14 -5.75
CA THR A 51 -29.97 12.32 -4.97
C THR A 51 -29.57 10.86 -5.10
N PRO A 52 -28.54 10.42 -4.34
CA PRO A 52 -28.09 9.04 -4.36
C PRO A 52 -29.13 8.12 -3.73
N ALA A 53 -29.23 6.88 -4.24
CA ALA A 53 -29.98 5.83 -3.56
C ALA A 53 -29.27 5.46 -2.24
N GLU A 54 -30.02 4.96 -1.26
CA GLU A 54 -29.48 4.60 0.06
C GLU A 54 -28.34 3.57 -0.03
N GLU A 55 -28.47 2.59 -0.93
CA GLU A 55 -27.43 1.59 -1.22
C GLU A 55 -26.12 2.23 -1.68
N VAL A 56 -26.19 3.25 -2.55
CA VAL A 56 -25.02 3.98 -3.05
C VAL A 56 -24.34 4.77 -1.92
N VAL A 57 -25.15 5.38 -1.04
CA VAL A 57 -24.62 6.08 0.16
C VAL A 57 -23.93 5.08 1.10
N SER A 58 -24.51 3.91 1.31
CA SER A 58 -23.93 2.84 2.12
C SER A 58 -22.58 2.37 1.56
N ASP A 59 -22.49 2.18 0.24
CA ASP A 59 -21.25 1.81 -0.44
C ASP A 59 -20.16 2.86 -0.29
N TRP A 60 -20.51 4.15 -0.44
CA TRP A 60 -19.55 5.24 -0.21
C TRP A 60 -19.07 5.31 1.23
N ILE A 61 -19.96 5.15 2.21
CA ILE A 61 -19.58 5.09 3.62
C ILE A 61 -18.60 3.94 3.86
N GLY A 62 -18.92 2.75 3.34
CA GLY A 62 -18.06 1.57 3.46
C GLY A 62 -16.68 1.78 2.84
N ALA A 63 -16.63 2.37 1.64
CA ALA A 63 -15.38 2.67 0.95
C ALA A 63 -14.53 3.70 1.73
N VAL A 64 -15.13 4.77 2.25
CA VAL A 64 -14.44 5.78 3.06
C VAL A 64 -13.90 5.18 4.36
N GLN A 65 -14.70 4.37 5.06
CA GLN A 65 -14.28 3.68 6.28
C GLN A 65 -13.13 2.70 6.03
N TRP A 66 -13.21 1.94 4.93
CA TRP A 66 -12.14 1.02 4.53
C TRP A 66 -10.83 1.76 4.26
N MET A 67 -10.87 2.89 3.54
CA MET A 67 -9.69 3.72 3.28
C MET A 67 -9.08 4.26 4.59
N ALA A 68 -9.90 4.71 5.53
CA ALA A 68 -9.43 5.19 6.83
C ALA A 68 -8.70 4.08 7.61
N ALA A 69 -9.32 2.89 7.71
CA ALA A 69 -8.72 1.74 8.39
C ALA A 69 -7.42 1.26 7.71
N TYR A 70 -7.35 1.35 6.38
CA TYR A 70 -6.15 1.02 5.64
C TYR A 70 -5.02 2.01 5.90
N ALA A 71 -5.30 3.31 5.88
CA ALA A 71 -4.33 4.36 6.20
C ALA A 71 -3.79 4.23 7.64
N GLU A 72 -4.68 3.95 8.60
CA GLU A 72 -4.28 3.69 9.99
C GLU A 72 -3.30 2.52 10.09
N ARG A 73 -3.57 1.42 9.38
CA ARG A 73 -2.67 0.26 9.36
C ARG A 73 -1.32 0.56 8.73
N ILE A 74 -1.25 1.40 7.69
CA ILE A 74 0.03 1.88 7.16
C ILE A 74 0.79 2.66 8.23
N ALA A 75 0.14 3.59 8.93
CA ALA A 75 0.77 4.39 9.97
C ALA A 75 1.31 3.50 11.12
N GLN A 76 0.51 2.53 11.57
CA GLN A 76 0.92 1.56 12.60
C GLN A 76 2.15 0.73 12.16
N ASN A 77 2.21 0.33 10.88
CA ASN A 77 3.36 -0.40 10.37
C ASN A 77 4.61 0.50 10.27
N ALA A 78 4.45 1.73 9.78
CA ALA A 78 5.55 2.70 9.75
C ALA A 78 6.12 2.99 11.14
N ASP A 79 5.27 3.10 12.17
CA ASP A 79 5.70 3.26 13.56
C ASP A 79 6.47 2.05 14.09
N LYS A 80 6.01 0.83 13.77
CA LYS A 80 6.71 -0.41 14.13
C LYS A 80 8.08 -0.49 13.47
N ASP A 81 8.15 -0.18 12.17
CA ASP A 81 9.41 -0.20 11.41
C ASP A 81 10.38 0.85 11.96
N ALA A 82 9.90 2.07 12.24
CA ALA A 82 10.70 3.11 12.87
C ALA A 82 11.19 2.70 14.27
N ALA A 83 10.37 2.00 15.06
CA ALA A 83 10.77 1.47 16.36
C ALA A 83 11.81 0.34 16.24
N ALA A 84 11.72 -0.52 15.23
CA ALA A 84 12.68 -1.58 14.95
C ALA A 84 14.05 -0.99 14.53
N LEU A 85 14.05 0.00 13.63
CA LEU A 85 15.25 0.71 13.19
C LEU A 85 15.97 1.41 14.35
N ARG A 86 15.24 2.05 15.27
CA ARG A 86 15.82 2.67 16.48
C ARG A 86 16.52 1.68 17.41
N LYS A 87 16.11 0.41 17.40
CA LYS A 87 16.71 -0.66 18.22
C LYS A 87 17.90 -1.35 17.52
N GLY A 88 18.35 -0.84 16.37
CA GLY A 88 19.47 -1.38 15.60
C GLY A 88 19.12 -2.59 14.73
N GLY A 89 17.84 -2.90 14.56
CA GLY A 89 17.39 -3.93 13.61
C GLY A 89 17.15 -3.31 12.24
N ALA A 90 17.84 -3.82 11.20
CA ALA A 90 17.29 -3.73 9.86
C ALA A 90 15.99 -4.53 9.85
N ALA A 91 14.87 -3.86 9.59
CA ALA A 91 13.56 -4.49 9.46
C ALA A 91 13.56 -5.56 8.35
#